data_AF-A0A1Y1YM75-F1
#
_entry.id   AF-A0A1Y1YM75-F1
#
_cell.length_a   1.000
_cell.length_b   1.000
_cell.length_c   1.000
_cell.angle_alpha   90.00
_cell.angle_beta   90.00
_cell.angle_gamma   90.00
#
_symmetry.space_group_name_H-M   'P 1'
#
loop_
_entity.id
_entity.type
_entity.pdbx_description
1 polymer ?
#
loop_
_entity_poly.entity_id
_entity_poly.type
_entity_poly.pdbx_seq_one_letter_code
_entity_poly.pdbx_strand_id
1 'polypeptide(L)'
;MPDPNEYPDYGTGNNHPPYPVQNSGSHYNNHPGNSFPLPDSFSNGNPNYGGYTELGQGYSNIPVQPPITPHIPGQGEGDSQSDKEGFPPAPPGDHVGPFLRFYEVDLNSQVWYGSVLYITLNDNGLRTPTLNLRDGPNNFQIPGERLYTYGSHIFWRFDIRVRMGQQEKMVNYSIENKVSYKFAVPAFHQQWRMSFWSCNGFSADIKDPQAQFGGKDPLWRDLMAQHNSKPYHAMIGGGDQLYCDAVFPSISEIVGWLSISNRSARDKAPWTSSMASEVERFYFNNYCLNFDTGVFKEAQACIPTIYIVDDHDIFDGYGSYPDSLQNSPVIQGIGKTAIDYFLLFQQHTTRELAFKHGYFGNRSYQMFKHLGPTTCLLALDTRSERLKHQIISRETWDMIFDVLNTQIPSSCQHLIVGFGVPIVYPRLSIAESTLQGISASSLFQKTGAFPQVMNAFGEPELLDDLTDHWTAEPHMLERQIFVQRLQQVAQSKNVRVTFLAGDVHAGGAGYFATRGQTIDPGRDHRYMVQIISSAIVNGPPPDMVVRVLHVSSSTYKFDENTEEQMIELFSQDVNGKSRMLKKILNRRNWCSIDPTDANGWQFTLNIEKEDHSGTIGYVVNVPNLMKIQ
;
A
#
# COMPACT_ATOMS: atom_id res chain seq x y z
N MET A 1 -11.85 -75.93 0.48
CA MET A 1 -12.26 -76.92 1.49
C MET A 1 -12.69 -76.16 2.74
N PRO A 2 -13.74 -76.58 3.46
CA PRO A 2 -15.07 -75.95 3.37
C PRO A 2 -15.55 -75.19 4.64
N ASP A 3 -16.61 -74.42 4.43
CA ASP A 3 -17.64 -73.92 5.38
C ASP A 3 -18.37 -75.08 6.10
N PRO A 4 -19.05 -74.93 7.27
CA PRO A 4 -20.49 -74.56 7.25
C PRO A 4 -21.14 -73.93 8.54
N ASN A 5 -22.13 -73.05 8.28
CA ASN A 5 -23.48 -72.94 8.90
C ASN A 5 -23.66 -72.20 10.25
N GLU A 6 -24.69 -71.36 10.49
CA GLU A 6 -25.96 -71.09 9.77
C GLU A 6 -26.60 -69.78 10.29
N TYR A 7 -27.26 -69.03 9.40
CA TYR A 7 -28.21 -67.93 9.69
C TYR A 7 -29.65 -68.47 9.80
N PRO A 8 -30.60 -67.66 10.32
CA PRO A 8 -31.56 -67.09 9.38
C PRO A 8 -31.86 -65.59 9.57
N ASP A 9 -32.33 -65.03 8.45
CA ASP A 9 -32.75 -63.67 8.13
C ASP A 9 -34.17 -63.34 8.66
N TYR A 10 -34.43 -62.07 8.98
CA TYR A 10 -35.70 -61.35 8.72
C TYR A 10 -35.52 -59.83 8.93
N GLY A 11 -35.31 -59.10 7.84
CA GLY A 11 -36.19 -58.03 7.37
C GLY A 11 -36.53 -56.78 8.24
N THR A 12 -35.94 -55.65 7.82
CA THR A 12 -36.52 -54.30 7.57
C THR A 12 -37.02 -53.39 8.72
N GLY A 13 -36.54 -52.13 8.71
CA GLY A 13 -37.36 -50.95 9.08
C GLY A 13 -36.66 -49.82 9.86
N ASN A 14 -36.36 -48.72 9.16
CA ASN A 14 -35.75 -47.45 9.63
C ASN A 14 -36.47 -46.76 10.81
N ASN A 15 -35.71 -46.06 11.68
CA ASN A 15 -35.71 -44.58 11.79
C ASN A 15 -34.89 -44.07 13.00
N HIS A 16 -33.81 -43.33 12.73
CA HIS A 16 -33.08 -42.49 13.68
C HIS A 16 -33.64 -41.05 13.71
N PRO A 17 -33.59 -40.37 14.87
CA PRO A 17 -33.39 -38.92 14.92
C PRO A 17 -32.24 -38.57 15.93
N PRO A 18 -31.95 -37.29 16.25
CA PRO A 18 -30.92 -36.48 15.61
C PRO A 18 -29.76 -36.08 16.57
N TYR A 19 -28.65 -35.60 15.98
CA TYR A 19 -27.46 -35.07 16.67
C TYR A 19 -27.59 -33.57 17.03
N PRO A 20 -26.98 -33.12 18.15
CA PRO A 20 -26.58 -31.74 18.33
C PRO A 20 -25.06 -31.54 18.22
N VAL A 21 -24.72 -30.32 17.81
CA VAL A 21 -23.39 -29.73 17.55
C VAL A 21 -22.62 -29.49 18.85
N GLN A 22 -21.32 -29.79 18.87
CA GLN A 22 -20.39 -29.29 19.89
C GLN A 22 -19.10 -28.71 19.30
N ASN A 23 -18.74 -27.61 19.92
CA ASN A 23 -17.67 -26.64 19.70
C ASN A 23 -16.35 -27.20 20.28
N SER A 24 -15.22 -27.11 19.58
CA SER A 24 -13.91 -27.48 20.14
C SER A 24 -12.85 -26.43 19.83
N GLY A 25 -12.67 -25.48 20.75
CA GLY A 25 -11.43 -24.74 20.93
C GLY A 25 -10.54 -25.49 21.93
N SER A 26 -9.26 -25.64 21.61
CA SER A 26 -8.27 -26.24 22.50
C SER A 26 -7.13 -25.26 22.77
N HIS A 27 -6.97 -24.97 24.06
CA HIS A 27 -5.96 -24.13 24.70
C HIS A 27 -4.53 -24.68 24.55
N TYR A 28 -3.54 -23.79 24.49
CA TYR A 28 -2.13 -24.12 24.80
C TYR A 28 -1.57 -23.16 25.86
N ASN A 29 -0.89 -23.74 26.85
CA ASN A 29 -0.30 -23.12 28.03
C ASN A 29 0.97 -22.31 27.68
N ASN A 30 1.07 -21.10 28.24
CA ASN A 30 2.29 -20.29 28.26
C ASN A 30 3.24 -20.74 29.38
N HIS A 31 4.52 -20.96 29.04
CA HIS A 31 5.64 -20.90 29.99
C HIS A 31 6.46 -19.62 29.73
N PRO A 32 6.96 -18.94 30.78
CA PRO A 32 7.70 -17.69 30.63
C PRO A 32 9.16 -17.96 30.26
N GLY A 33 9.63 -17.38 29.16
CA GLY A 33 11.02 -17.43 28.71
C GLY A 33 11.68 -16.04 28.75
N ASN A 34 12.60 -15.87 29.70
CA ASN A 34 13.69 -14.90 29.84
C ASN A 34 13.73 -13.64 28.93
N SER A 35 13.50 -12.50 29.55
CA SER A 35 13.89 -11.17 29.11
C SER A 35 15.41 -10.96 29.18
N PHE A 36 16.03 -10.47 28.11
CA PHE A 36 17.41 -9.94 28.11
C PHE A 36 17.38 -8.40 28.10
N PRO A 37 18.33 -7.70 28.78
CA PRO A 37 18.26 -6.25 28.97
C PRO A 37 18.81 -5.47 27.75
N LEU A 38 18.11 -4.40 27.38
CA LEU A 38 18.60 -3.34 26.48
C LEU A 38 19.36 -2.27 27.30
N PRO A 39 20.26 -1.46 26.70
CA PRO A 39 21.05 -0.48 27.43
C PRO A 39 20.20 0.72 27.92
N ASP A 40 20.43 1.11 29.18
CA ASP A 40 19.87 2.31 29.81
C ASP A 40 20.46 3.58 29.20
N SER A 41 19.68 4.26 28.34
CA SER A 41 19.87 5.69 28.08
C SER A 41 18.55 6.37 27.74
N PHE A 42 17.58 6.30 28.65
CA PHE A 42 16.42 7.19 28.68
C PHE A 42 16.12 7.56 30.13
N SER A 43 16.95 8.43 30.72
CA SER A 43 16.62 9.12 31.96
C SER A 43 16.33 10.59 31.69
N ASN A 44 15.08 10.95 31.97
CA ASN A 44 14.56 12.27 32.35
C ASN A 44 14.72 13.45 31.39
N GLY A 45 13.59 13.77 30.73
CA GLY A 45 13.35 15.06 30.10
C GLY A 45 12.00 15.08 29.38
N ASN A 46 10.91 14.84 30.11
CA ASN A 46 9.55 14.86 29.55
C ASN A 46 9.08 16.33 29.44
N PRO A 47 8.87 16.92 28.24
CA PRO A 47 8.10 18.13 28.12
C PRO A 47 6.61 17.76 28.19
N ASN A 48 5.90 18.34 29.15
CA ASN A 48 4.44 18.30 29.22
C ASN A 48 3.82 18.80 27.90
N TYR A 49 3.35 17.89 27.06
CA TYR A 49 2.32 18.19 26.06
C TYR A 49 0.95 17.96 26.70
N GLY A 50 0.18 19.04 26.77
CA GLY A 50 -1.09 19.11 27.48
C GLY A 50 -2.21 18.30 26.82
N GLY A 51 -2.96 17.60 27.67
CA GLY A 51 -4.39 17.31 27.60
C GLY A 51 -5.02 16.97 26.24
N TYR A 52 -5.11 15.67 25.95
CA TYR A 52 -6.09 15.14 25.00
C TYR A 52 -7.02 14.19 25.74
N THR A 53 -8.32 14.44 25.58
CA THR A 53 -9.42 13.67 26.14
C THR A 53 -9.49 12.28 25.51
N GLU A 54 -9.49 11.30 26.41
CA GLU A 54 -9.91 9.90 26.30
C GLU A 54 -10.03 9.32 24.88
N LEU A 55 -9.13 8.38 24.56
CA LEU A 55 -9.48 7.01 24.17
C LEU A 55 -8.20 6.19 24.01
N GLY A 56 -7.90 5.41 25.05
CA GLY A 56 -6.91 4.35 25.01
C GLY A 56 -7.08 3.48 26.24
N GLN A 57 -7.17 2.15 26.06
CA GLN A 57 -6.60 1.15 26.97
C GLN A 57 -6.46 -0.20 26.24
N GLY A 58 -5.21 -0.66 26.10
CA GLY A 58 -4.70 -1.91 26.68
C GLY A 58 -5.27 -3.26 26.21
N TYR A 59 -4.37 -4.10 25.71
CA TYR A 59 -4.59 -5.50 25.33
C TYR A 59 -4.99 -6.42 26.50
N SER A 60 -5.65 -7.52 26.11
CA SER A 60 -6.05 -8.73 26.85
C SER A 60 -7.48 -8.71 27.44
N ASN A 61 -8.29 -9.63 26.89
CA ASN A 61 -9.73 -9.85 27.06
C ASN A 61 -10.62 -8.90 26.24
N ILE A 62 -11.50 -9.53 25.44
CA ILE A 62 -12.47 -8.96 24.49
C ILE A 62 -12.88 -7.52 24.86
N PRO A 63 -12.61 -6.50 24.02
CA PRO A 63 -13.09 -5.16 24.29
C PRO A 63 -14.60 -5.09 24.02
N VAL A 64 -15.38 -4.86 25.06
CA VAL A 64 -16.62 -4.09 24.89
C VAL A 64 -16.16 -2.67 24.59
N GLN A 65 -16.38 -2.26 23.34
CA GLN A 65 -15.92 -0.98 22.81
C GLN A 65 -16.52 0.21 23.59
N PRO A 66 -15.80 1.34 23.69
CA PRO A 66 -16.44 2.62 23.88
C PRO A 66 -17.35 2.90 22.67
N PRO A 67 -18.49 3.58 22.85
CA PRO A 67 -19.45 3.79 21.78
C PRO A 67 -18.79 4.48 20.59
N ILE A 68 -18.57 3.71 19.51
CA ILE A 68 -18.30 4.26 18.19
C ILE A 68 -19.57 5.00 17.82
N THR A 69 -19.52 6.33 17.71
CA THR A 69 -20.61 7.07 17.08
C THR A 69 -20.73 6.50 15.66
N PRO A 70 -21.84 5.84 15.30
CA PRO A 70 -22.01 5.31 13.97
C PRO A 70 -21.82 6.46 12.98
N HIS A 71 -20.95 6.27 11.99
CA HIS A 71 -20.97 7.12 10.82
C HIS A 71 -22.36 6.95 10.20
N ILE A 72 -23.21 7.98 10.25
CA ILE A 72 -24.51 7.97 9.58
C ILE A 72 -24.24 8.48 8.16
N PRO A 73 -24.26 7.63 7.12
CA PRO A 73 -24.06 8.10 5.75
C PRO A 73 -25.21 9.00 5.33
N GLY A 74 -24.92 10.05 4.55
CA GLY A 74 -25.89 10.70 3.68
C GLY A 74 -27.05 11.44 4.36
N GLN A 75 -26.77 12.46 5.19
CA GLN A 75 -27.78 13.50 5.47
C GLN A 75 -27.67 14.74 4.56
N GLY A 76 -26.68 14.82 3.68
CA GLY A 76 -26.64 15.81 2.61
C GLY A 76 -26.76 15.11 1.27
N GLU A 77 -27.90 15.27 0.58
CA GLU A 77 -27.78 15.51 -0.85
C GLU A 77 -27.06 16.85 -0.92
N GLY A 78 -25.76 16.85 -1.24
CA GLY A 78 -24.96 18.06 -1.30
C GLY A 78 -25.73 19.17 -2.00
N ASP A 79 -25.94 20.29 -1.31
CA ASP A 79 -26.71 21.40 -1.86
C ASP A 79 -25.86 21.97 -3.00
N SER A 80 -26.29 21.74 -4.24
CA SER A 80 -25.51 21.99 -5.46
C SER A 80 -25.32 23.48 -5.74
N GLN A 81 -24.57 24.18 -4.89
CA GLN A 81 -24.26 25.60 -5.08
C GLN A 81 -22.74 25.79 -5.13
N SER A 82 -22.20 25.53 -6.32
CA SER A 82 -20.85 25.84 -6.82
C SER A 82 -19.73 24.83 -6.58
N ASP A 83 -19.83 23.66 -7.21
CA ASP A 83 -18.65 22.85 -7.52
C ASP A 83 -17.66 23.69 -8.33
N LYS A 84 -16.40 23.73 -7.89
CA LYS A 84 -15.35 24.44 -8.62
C LYS A 84 -14.75 23.55 -9.69
N GLU A 85 -14.01 24.18 -10.60
CA GLU A 85 -13.23 23.47 -11.61
C GLU A 85 -12.35 22.39 -10.94
N GLY A 86 -12.33 21.19 -11.53
CA GLY A 86 -11.61 20.03 -10.99
C GLY A 86 -12.41 19.10 -10.07
N PHE A 87 -13.65 19.43 -9.69
CA PHE A 87 -14.48 18.51 -8.91
C PHE A 87 -14.79 17.24 -9.74
N PRO A 88 -14.54 16.02 -9.20
CA PRO A 88 -14.78 14.78 -9.93
C PRO A 88 -16.27 14.57 -10.25
N PRO A 89 -16.65 14.24 -11.49
CA PRO A 89 -18.03 14.00 -11.85
C PRO A 89 -18.58 12.76 -11.13
N ALA A 90 -19.91 12.71 -10.97
CA ALA A 90 -20.57 11.50 -10.50
C ALA A 90 -20.23 10.30 -11.41
N PRO A 91 -20.16 9.08 -10.86
CA PRO A 91 -19.85 7.88 -11.64
C PRO A 91 -20.76 7.75 -12.87
N PRO A 92 -20.21 7.55 -14.07
CA PRO A 92 -21.02 7.31 -15.25
C PRO A 92 -21.56 5.87 -15.23
N GLY A 93 -22.88 5.70 -15.38
CA GLY A 93 -23.50 4.39 -15.56
C GLY A 93 -24.16 3.82 -14.30
N ASP A 94 -24.48 2.52 -14.35
CA ASP A 94 -25.24 1.81 -13.30
C ASP A 94 -24.36 1.07 -12.29
N HIS A 95 -23.04 0.99 -12.54
CA HIS A 95 -22.08 0.28 -11.69
C HIS A 95 -20.63 0.78 -11.84
N VAL A 96 -19.79 0.42 -10.87
CA VAL A 96 -18.33 0.63 -10.85
C VAL A 96 -17.63 -0.68 -10.43
N GLY A 97 -16.52 -1.02 -11.08
CA GLY A 97 -15.79 -2.28 -10.89
C GLY A 97 -16.11 -3.35 -11.96
N PRO A 98 -15.73 -4.63 -11.75
CA PRO A 98 -15.26 -5.22 -10.49
C PRO A 98 -13.79 -4.92 -10.17
N PHE A 99 -13.46 -4.91 -8.87
CA PHE A 99 -12.08 -4.81 -8.37
C PHE A 99 -11.71 -6.10 -7.62
N LEU A 100 -10.64 -6.79 -8.04
CA LEU A 100 -10.18 -8.06 -7.46
C LEU A 100 -9.04 -7.83 -6.47
N ARG A 101 -9.22 -8.32 -5.24
CA ARG A 101 -8.25 -8.14 -4.15
C ARG A 101 -7.76 -9.48 -3.62
N PHE A 102 -6.46 -9.59 -3.35
CA PHE A 102 -5.89 -10.72 -2.61
C PHE A 102 -6.10 -10.53 -1.11
N TYR A 103 -6.55 -11.57 -0.41
CA TYR A 103 -6.77 -11.52 1.03
C TYR A 103 -5.74 -12.32 1.81
N GLU A 104 -5.61 -13.63 1.56
CA GLU A 104 -4.67 -14.51 2.24
C GLU A 104 -4.52 -15.83 1.46
N VAL A 105 -3.51 -16.61 1.78
CA VAL A 105 -3.39 -18.00 1.37
C VAL A 105 -3.13 -18.87 2.59
N ASP A 106 -3.90 -19.95 2.72
CA ASP A 106 -3.60 -21.04 3.66
C ASP A 106 -2.94 -22.18 2.89
N LEU A 107 -1.63 -22.31 3.06
CA LEU A 107 -0.84 -23.33 2.38
C LEU A 107 -1.08 -24.74 2.95
N ASN A 108 -1.54 -24.86 4.19
CA ASN A 108 -1.84 -26.16 4.81
C ASN A 108 -3.12 -26.74 4.23
N SER A 109 -4.19 -25.93 4.15
CA SER A 109 -5.44 -26.34 3.51
C SER A 109 -5.42 -26.18 1.98
N GLN A 110 -4.38 -25.53 1.44
CA GLN A 110 -4.18 -25.24 0.02
C GLN A 110 -5.34 -24.41 -0.55
N VAL A 111 -5.74 -23.36 0.17
CA VAL A 111 -6.83 -22.47 -0.21
C VAL A 111 -6.30 -21.05 -0.38
N TRP A 112 -6.56 -20.49 -1.55
CA TRP A 112 -6.34 -19.09 -1.85
C TRP A 112 -7.62 -18.31 -1.54
N TYR A 113 -7.50 -17.17 -0.88
CA TYR A 113 -8.61 -16.29 -0.48
C TYR A 113 -8.45 -14.90 -1.10
N GLY A 114 -9.56 -14.35 -1.57
CA GLY A 114 -9.64 -13.00 -2.08
C GLY A 114 -11.05 -12.44 -1.93
N SER A 115 -11.24 -11.24 -2.45
CA SER A 115 -12.58 -10.65 -2.58
C SER A 115 -12.71 -9.86 -3.87
N VAL A 116 -13.95 -9.69 -4.31
CA VAL A 116 -14.31 -8.79 -5.40
C VAL A 116 -15.23 -7.69 -4.87
N LEU A 117 -14.91 -6.43 -5.17
CA LEU A 117 -15.79 -5.30 -4.89
C LEU A 117 -16.54 -4.89 -6.16
N TYR A 118 -17.83 -4.61 -6.01
CA TYR A 118 -18.69 -4.14 -7.09
C TYR A 118 -19.69 -3.12 -6.53
N ILE A 119 -19.77 -1.96 -7.15
CA ILE A 119 -20.64 -0.88 -6.67
C ILE A 119 -21.80 -0.77 -7.64
N THR A 120 -23.03 -0.72 -7.15
CA THR A 120 -24.24 -0.57 -7.97
C THR A 120 -25.11 0.57 -7.46
N LEU A 121 -26.00 1.06 -8.31
CA LEU A 121 -27.14 1.85 -7.83
C LEU A 121 -28.02 1.01 -6.89
N ASN A 122 -28.51 1.64 -5.84
CA ASN A 122 -29.45 1.12 -4.85
C ASN A 122 -30.83 1.11 -5.47
N ASP A 123 -31.33 -0.06 -5.79
CA ASP A 123 -32.68 -0.26 -6.31
C ASP A 123 -33.70 -0.54 -5.19
N ASN A 124 -33.47 0.02 -3.99
CA ASN A 124 -34.20 -0.25 -2.75
C ASN A 124 -34.06 -1.69 -2.25
N GLY A 125 -32.91 -2.32 -2.50
CA GLY A 125 -32.61 -3.69 -2.05
C GLY A 125 -33.41 -4.77 -2.79
N LEU A 126 -33.90 -4.48 -3.99
CA LEU A 126 -34.65 -5.43 -4.80
C LEU A 126 -33.72 -6.46 -5.47
N ARG A 127 -32.45 -6.12 -5.69
CA ARG A 127 -31.47 -7.06 -6.27
C ARG A 127 -30.21 -7.15 -5.42
N THR A 128 -29.84 -8.39 -5.09
CA THR A 128 -28.50 -8.75 -4.62
C THR A 128 -27.72 -9.29 -5.81
N PRO A 129 -26.65 -8.62 -6.26
CA PRO A 129 -25.85 -9.12 -7.37
C PRO A 129 -25.18 -10.44 -6.99
N THR A 130 -24.96 -11.28 -7.98
CA THR A 130 -24.33 -12.60 -7.86
C THR A 130 -23.07 -12.68 -8.72
N LEU A 131 -21.98 -13.13 -8.11
CA LEU A 131 -20.75 -13.47 -8.79
C LEU A 131 -20.77 -14.95 -9.18
N ASN A 132 -20.55 -15.25 -10.46
CA ASN A 132 -20.36 -16.60 -10.98
C ASN A 132 -18.85 -16.87 -11.09
N LEU A 133 -18.32 -17.77 -10.27
CA LEU A 133 -16.90 -18.17 -10.25
C LEU A 133 -16.77 -19.55 -10.89
N ARG A 134 -15.92 -19.66 -11.92
CA ARG A 134 -15.65 -20.91 -12.62
C ARG A 134 -14.20 -21.35 -12.43
N ASP A 135 -14.04 -22.48 -11.75
CA ASP A 135 -12.77 -23.16 -11.50
C ASP A 135 -12.78 -24.53 -12.21
N GLY A 136 -12.27 -24.56 -13.44
CA GLY A 136 -12.34 -25.74 -14.31
C GLY A 136 -13.79 -26.16 -14.59
N PRO A 137 -14.20 -27.40 -14.23
CA PRO A 137 -15.57 -27.87 -14.39
C PRO A 137 -16.52 -27.35 -13.29
N ASN A 138 -15.98 -26.79 -12.20
CA ASN A 138 -16.79 -26.33 -11.07
C ASN A 138 -17.29 -24.91 -11.33
N ASN A 139 -18.57 -24.67 -11.02
CA ASN A 139 -19.20 -23.37 -11.09
C ASN A 139 -19.83 -23.03 -9.73
N PHE A 140 -19.53 -21.85 -9.20
CA PHE A 140 -20.02 -21.39 -7.91
C PHE A 140 -20.75 -20.07 -8.10
N GLN A 141 -21.92 -19.95 -7.47
CA GLN A 141 -22.66 -18.70 -7.38
C GLN A 141 -22.47 -18.13 -5.98
N ILE A 142 -21.94 -16.92 -5.92
CA ILE A 142 -21.58 -16.23 -4.67
C ILE A 142 -22.45 -14.97 -4.61
N PRO A 143 -23.44 -14.90 -3.71
CA PRO A 143 -24.23 -13.69 -3.54
C PRO A 143 -23.37 -12.59 -2.92
N GLY A 144 -23.62 -11.34 -3.31
CA GLY A 144 -22.93 -10.18 -2.76
C GLY A 144 -23.36 -9.90 -1.33
N GLU A 145 -22.39 -9.64 -0.46
CA GLU A 145 -22.63 -9.07 0.86
C GLU A 145 -22.60 -7.54 0.76
N ARG A 146 -23.59 -6.87 1.35
CA ARG A 146 -23.59 -5.41 1.42
C ARG A 146 -22.57 -4.96 2.45
N LEU A 147 -21.45 -4.42 1.97
CA LEU A 147 -20.38 -3.88 2.80
C LEU A 147 -20.70 -2.48 3.31
N TYR A 148 -21.22 -1.61 2.43
CA TYR A 148 -21.49 -0.21 2.75
C TYR A 148 -22.58 0.39 1.83
N THR A 149 -23.14 1.54 2.21
CA THR A 149 -24.09 2.29 1.38
C THR A 149 -23.77 3.77 1.47
N TYR A 150 -23.57 4.41 0.32
CA TYR A 150 -23.35 5.85 0.18
C TYR A 150 -24.42 6.44 -0.73
N GLY A 151 -25.34 7.23 -0.17
CA GLY A 151 -26.50 7.75 -0.90
C GLY A 151 -27.27 6.63 -1.60
N SER A 152 -27.40 6.74 -2.92
CA SER A 152 -28.02 5.73 -3.79
C SER A 152 -27.04 4.67 -4.30
N HIS A 153 -25.86 4.48 -3.71
CA HIS A 153 -24.87 3.49 -4.14
C HIS A 153 -24.64 2.44 -3.07
N ILE A 154 -24.58 1.17 -3.47
CA ILE A 154 -24.31 0.03 -2.60
C ILE A 154 -22.96 -0.57 -2.96
N PHE A 155 -22.09 -0.75 -1.97
CA PHE A 155 -20.84 -1.48 -2.08
C PHE A 155 -21.09 -2.95 -1.79
N TRP A 156 -20.98 -3.80 -2.81
CA TRP A 156 -21.11 -5.24 -2.69
C TRP A 156 -19.73 -5.89 -2.66
N ARG A 157 -19.52 -6.72 -1.64
CA ARG A 157 -18.32 -7.56 -1.51
C ARG A 157 -18.68 -9.01 -1.79
N PHE A 158 -17.85 -9.68 -2.57
CA PHE A 158 -17.92 -11.11 -2.83
C PHE A 158 -16.66 -11.77 -2.30
N ASP A 159 -16.79 -12.58 -1.25
CA ASP A 159 -15.66 -13.38 -0.75
C ASP A 159 -15.44 -14.60 -1.64
N ILE A 160 -14.24 -14.70 -2.20
CA ILE A 160 -13.86 -15.78 -3.10
C ILE A 160 -12.80 -16.65 -2.44
N ARG A 161 -12.97 -17.96 -2.58
CA ARG A 161 -11.98 -18.96 -2.15
C ARG A 161 -11.78 -19.98 -3.23
N VAL A 162 -10.53 -20.30 -3.53
CA VAL A 162 -10.15 -21.22 -4.60
C VAL A 162 -9.19 -22.26 -4.04
N ARG A 163 -9.47 -23.54 -4.29
CA ARG A 163 -8.53 -24.62 -3.98
C ARG A 163 -7.33 -24.52 -4.92
N MET A 164 -6.13 -24.43 -4.38
CA MET A 164 -4.89 -24.44 -5.15
C MET A 164 -4.63 -25.82 -5.75
N GLY A 165 -4.07 -25.85 -6.96
CA GLY A 165 -3.78 -27.08 -7.70
C GLY A 165 -2.32 -27.52 -7.60
N GLN A 166 -2.02 -28.64 -8.25
CA GLN A 166 -0.63 -29.10 -8.50
C GLN A 166 0.11 -28.24 -9.53
N GLN A 167 -0.65 -27.58 -10.39
CA GLN A 167 -0.18 -26.67 -11.44
C GLN A 167 -0.90 -25.33 -11.29
N GLU A 168 -0.25 -24.28 -11.77
CA GLU A 168 -0.89 -22.98 -11.94
C GLU A 168 -2.14 -23.11 -12.82
N LYS A 169 -3.18 -22.35 -12.48
CA LYS A 169 -4.44 -22.34 -13.24
C LYS A 169 -5.05 -20.94 -13.34
N MET A 170 -5.86 -20.74 -14.38
CA MET A 170 -6.70 -19.56 -14.52
C MET A 170 -8.11 -19.85 -14.00
N VAL A 171 -8.62 -18.97 -13.15
CA VAL A 171 -10.00 -18.99 -12.65
C VAL A 171 -10.77 -17.88 -13.34
N ASN A 172 -11.98 -18.18 -13.82
CA ASN A 172 -12.83 -17.18 -14.48
C ASN A 172 -13.91 -16.69 -13.52
N TYR A 173 -14.32 -15.44 -13.64
CA TYR A 173 -15.50 -14.96 -12.95
C TYR A 173 -16.28 -13.93 -13.76
N SER A 174 -17.55 -13.77 -13.44
CA SER A 174 -18.40 -12.69 -13.95
C SER A 174 -19.40 -12.27 -12.88
N ILE A 175 -19.85 -11.02 -12.91
CA ILE A 175 -20.93 -10.54 -12.06
C ILE A 175 -22.16 -10.36 -12.95
N GLU A 176 -23.31 -10.91 -12.53
CA GLU A 176 -24.57 -10.86 -13.29
C GLU A 176 -24.46 -11.39 -14.74
N ASN A 177 -23.52 -12.32 -14.99
CA ASN A 177 -23.21 -12.85 -16.32
C ASN A 177 -22.91 -11.76 -17.38
N LYS A 178 -22.43 -10.57 -16.96
CA LYS A 178 -22.09 -9.45 -17.86
C LYS A 178 -20.77 -9.70 -18.59
N VAL A 179 -19.65 -9.34 -17.96
CA VAL A 179 -18.30 -9.48 -18.52
C VAL A 179 -17.57 -10.58 -17.78
N SER A 180 -16.86 -11.44 -18.52
CA SER A 180 -16.02 -12.50 -17.95
C SER A 180 -14.58 -12.02 -17.81
N TYR A 181 -14.07 -12.10 -16.59
CA TYR A 181 -12.68 -11.84 -16.23
C TYR A 181 -11.98 -13.13 -15.85
N LYS A 182 -10.66 -13.11 -15.79
CA LYS A 182 -9.85 -14.26 -15.33
C LYS A 182 -8.65 -13.79 -14.52
N PHE A 183 -8.27 -14.60 -13.53
CA PHE A 183 -7.08 -14.36 -12.72
C PHE A 183 -6.31 -15.65 -12.48
N ALA A 184 -5.00 -15.53 -12.23
CA ALA A 184 -4.13 -16.67 -12.00
C ALA A 184 -4.13 -17.09 -10.53
N VAL A 185 -4.26 -18.39 -10.29
CA VAL A 185 -4.06 -19.01 -8.97
C VAL A 185 -2.84 -19.93 -9.07
N PRO A 186 -1.80 -19.70 -8.24
CA PRO A 186 -0.57 -20.49 -8.28
C PRO A 186 -0.80 -21.93 -7.81
N ALA A 187 0.12 -22.82 -8.17
CA ALA A 187 0.22 -24.11 -7.50
C ALA A 187 0.63 -23.92 -6.02
N PHE A 188 0.23 -24.83 -5.13
CA PHE A 188 0.52 -24.67 -3.68
C PHE A 188 2.01 -24.69 -3.33
N HIS A 189 2.87 -25.25 -4.19
CA HIS A 189 4.32 -25.33 -4.02
C HIS A 189 5.09 -24.27 -4.85
N GLN A 190 4.38 -23.48 -5.66
CA GLN A 190 4.97 -22.54 -6.60
C GLN A 190 5.26 -21.20 -5.94
N GLN A 191 6.44 -20.65 -6.24
CA GLN A 191 6.78 -19.27 -5.88
C GLN A 191 5.97 -18.27 -6.70
N TRP A 192 5.51 -17.21 -6.04
CA TRP A 192 4.63 -16.26 -6.70
C TRP A 192 5.41 -15.28 -7.55
N ARG A 193 4.94 -15.04 -8.77
CA ARG A 193 5.30 -13.87 -9.57
C ARG A 193 4.40 -12.71 -9.18
N MET A 194 5.00 -11.55 -8.99
CA MET A 194 4.30 -10.34 -8.55
C MET A 194 4.72 -9.15 -9.41
N SER A 195 3.95 -8.08 -9.33
CA SER A 195 4.35 -6.76 -9.82
C SER A 195 4.12 -5.69 -8.76
N PHE A 196 4.83 -4.58 -8.88
CA PHE A 196 4.76 -3.43 -7.99
C PHE A 196 4.70 -2.12 -8.79
N TRP A 197 3.89 -1.17 -8.33
CA TRP A 197 3.75 0.18 -8.89
C TRP A 197 3.32 1.17 -7.81
N SER A 198 3.49 2.47 -8.08
CA SER A 198 2.91 3.56 -7.29
C SER A 198 2.62 4.76 -8.20
N CYS A 199 1.96 5.80 -7.66
CA CYS A 199 1.76 7.10 -8.31
C CYS A 199 1.01 6.97 -9.64
N ASN A 200 -0.25 6.54 -9.52
CA ASN A 200 -1.17 6.21 -10.62
C ASN A 200 -2.11 7.39 -11.03
N GLY A 201 -1.64 8.61 -10.82
CA GLY A 201 -2.32 9.83 -11.26
C GLY A 201 -1.33 10.84 -11.83
N PHE A 202 -1.87 11.94 -12.36
CA PHE A 202 -1.07 13.08 -12.77
C PHE A 202 -1.24 14.18 -11.74
N SER A 203 -0.13 14.76 -11.32
CA SER A 203 -0.12 15.98 -10.50
C SER A 203 -0.60 17.18 -11.32
N ALA A 204 -1.05 18.23 -10.63
CA ALA A 204 -1.72 19.38 -11.25
C ALA A 204 -0.80 20.21 -12.17
N ASP A 205 0.52 20.04 -12.09
CA ASP A 205 1.51 20.68 -12.95
C ASP A 205 1.54 20.07 -14.38
N ILE A 206 1.07 18.84 -14.57
CA ILE A 206 0.99 18.19 -15.88
C ILE A 206 -0.27 18.66 -16.65
N LYS A 207 -0.12 19.71 -17.47
CA LYS A 207 -1.24 20.37 -18.16
C LYS A 207 -1.84 19.60 -19.35
N ASP A 208 -1.03 18.80 -20.06
CA ASP A 208 -1.51 17.99 -21.19
C ASP A 208 -0.92 16.57 -21.11
N PRO A 209 -1.48 15.71 -20.25
CA PRO A 209 -0.95 14.37 -20.07
C PRO A 209 -1.06 13.50 -21.32
N GLN A 210 -2.02 13.78 -22.20
CA GLN A 210 -2.19 13.02 -23.45
C GLN A 210 -1.06 13.33 -24.44
N ALA A 211 -0.74 14.62 -24.65
CA ALA A 211 0.34 14.99 -25.55
C ALA A 211 1.74 14.67 -24.99
N GLN A 212 1.93 14.80 -23.66
CA GLN A 212 3.24 14.61 -23.04
C GLN A 212 3.59 13.14 -22.78
N PHE A 213 2.59 12.31 -22.48
CA PHE A 213 2.82 10.95 -21.97
C PHE A 213 1.90 9.90 -22.60
N GLY A 214 1.05 10.25 -23.57
CA GLY A 214 0.06 9.32 -24.13
C GLY A 214 -1.05 8.94 -23.14
N GLY A 215 -1.23 9.73 -22.07
CA GLY A 215 -2.19 9.49 -21.00
C GLY A 215 -1.71 8.49 -19.94
N LYS A 216 -2.66 7.91 -19.19
CA LYS A 216 -2.38 6.99 -18.08
C LYS A 216 -2.02 5.57 -18.51
N ASP A 217 -2.50 5.14 -19.68
CA ASP A 217 -2.48 3.74 -20.08
C ASP A 217 -1.14 3.12 -20.54
N PRO A 218 -0.13 3.84 -21.07
CA PRO A 218 1.00 3.18 -21.75
C PRO A 218 1.70 2.09 -20.93
N LEU A 219 2.04 2.38 -19.67
CA LEU A 219 2.71 1.40 -18.81
C LEU A 219 1.75 0.33 -18.26
N TRP A 220 0.47 0.65 -18.09
CA TRP A 220 -0.55 -0.36 -17.79
C TRP A 220 -0.71 -1.37 -18.93
N ARG A 221 -0.64 -0.92 -20.19
CA ARG A 221 -0.64 -1.82 -21.36
C ARG A 221 0.61 -2.70 -21.38
N ASP A 222 1.77 -2.14 -21.05
CA ASP A 222 3.02 -2.91 -20.94
C ASP A 222 2.92 -3.98 -19.84
N LEU A 223 2.47 -3.62 -18.64
CA LEU A 223 2.23 -4.55 -17.53
C LEU A 223 1.22 -5.64 -17.90
N MET A 224 0.09 -5.27 -18.51
CA MET A 224 -0.93 -6.25 -18.94
C MET A 224 -0.44 -7.14 -20.07
N ALA A 225 0.40 -6.65 -20.98
CA ALA A 225 1.03 -7.48 -22.00
C ALA A 225 1.96 -8.52 -21.38
N GLN A 226 2.78 -8.14 -20.39
CA GLN A 226 3.62 -9.07 -19.64
C GLN A 226 2.77 -10.08 -18.84
N HIS A 227 1.72 -9.62 -18.14
CA HIS A 227 0.78 -10.49 -17.43
C HIS A 227 0.12 -11.52 -18.36
N ASN A 228 -0.31 -11.12 -19.55
CA ASN A 228 -0.91 -12.00 -20.54
C ASN A 228 0.07 -13.07 -21.06
N SER A 229 1.37 -12.77 -21.10
CA SER A 229 2.40 -13.73 -21.49
C SER A 229 2.81 -14.66 -20.34
N LYS A 230 2.94 -14.12 -19.13
CA LYS A 230 3.37 -14.84 -17.91
C LYS A 230 2.61 -14.27 -16.71
N PRO A 231 1.51 -14.90 -16.28
CA PRO A 231 0.62 -14.31 -15.29
C PRO A 231 1.30 -13.97 -13.97
N TYR A 232 1.01 -12.77 -13.46
CA TYR A 232 1.26 -12.38 -12.08
C TYR A 232 0.17 -12.94 -11.17
N HIS A 233 0.54 -13.46 -10.00
CA HIS A 233 -0.43 -13.96 -9.02
C HIS A 233 -0.88 -12.86 -8.05
N ALA A 234 -0.09 -11.80 -7.90
CA ALA A 234 -0.45 -10.63 -7.12
C ALA A 234 0.18 -9.35 -7.69
N MET A 235 -0.53 -8.24 -7.49
CA MET A 235 -0.09 -6.88 -7.79
C MET A 235 0.01 -6.13 -6.44
N ILE A 236 1.14 -5.48 -6.13
CA ILE A 236 1.32 -4.62 -4.95
C ILE A 236 1.33 -3.13 -5.36
N GLY A 237 0.29 -2.39 -4.98
CA GLY A 237 0.23 -0.93 -5.13
C GLY A 237 0.86 -0.26 -3.93
N GLY A 238 1.93 0.51 -4.15
CA GLY A 238 2.81 1.04 -3.11
C GLY A 238 2.41 2.37 -2.49
N GLY A 239 1.36 3.03 -2.97
CA GLY A 239 1.04 4.41 -2.63
C GLY A 239 0.51 5.19 -3.83
N ASP A 240 -0.33 6.20 -3.56
CA ASP A 240 -0.88 7.11 -4.57
C ASP A 240 -1.63 6.40 -5.69
N GLN A 241 -2.61 5.58 -5.32
CA GLN A 241 -3.41 4.85 -6.31
C GLN A 241 -4.28 5.81 -7.15
N LEU A 242 -4.58 6.96 -6.56
CA LEU A 242 -5.22 8.14 -7.12
C LEU A 242 -4.65 9.38 -6.41
N TYR A 243 -4.94 10.57 -6.95
CA TYR A 243 -4.54 11.84 -6.34
C TYR A 243 -5.79 12.57 -5.85
N CYS A 244 -5.83 12.85 -4.55
CA CYS A 244 -6.98 13.45 -3.87
C CYS A 244 -6.78 14.94 -3.51
N ASP A 245 -5.68 15.55 -3.92
CA ASP A 245 -5.30 16.94 -3.55
C ASP A 245 -6.31 17.99 -3.99
N ALA A 246 -7.07 17.68 -5.05
CA ALA A 246 -8.16 18.51 -5.54
C ALA A 246 -9.29 18.71 -4.50
N VAL A 247 -9.30 17.97 -3.38
CA VAL A 247 -10.22 18.19 -2.26
C VAL A 247 -10.18 19.65 -1.75
N PHE A 248 -9.02 20.30 -1.79
CA PHE A 248 -8.84 21.68 -1.34
C PHE A 248 -9.39 22.72 -2.33
N PRO A 249 -8.96 22.75 -3.61
CA PRO A 249 -9.43 23.77 -4.55
C PRO A 249 -10.84 23.52 -5.09
N SER A 250 -11.32 22.26 -5.09
CA SER A 250 -12.57 21.91 -5.80
C SER A 250 -13.84 22.00 -4.94
N ILE A 251 -13.71 22.04 -3.59
CA ILE A 251 -14.85 22.11 -2.67
C ILE A 251 -14.98 23.53 -2.10
N SER A 252 -16.12 24.18 -2.33
CA SER A 252 -16.33 25.59 -1.98
C SER A 252 -16.20 25.87 -0.49
N GLU A 253 -16.68 24.99 0.39
CA GLU A 253 -16.57 25.09 1.84
C GLU A 253 -15.12 24.97 2.32
N ILE A 254 -14.34 24.08 1.70
CA ILE A 254 -12.92 23.92 2.02
C ILE A 254 -12.14 25.15 1.55
N VAL A 255 -12.45 25.70 0.38
CA VAL A 255 -11.86 26.99 -0.06
C VAL A 255 -12.26 28.13 0.89
N GLY A 256 -13.50 28.15 1.37
CA GLY A 256 -13.96 29.11 2.37
C GLY A 256 -13.16 29.03 3.67
N TRP A 257 -12.89 27.81 4.15
CA TRP A 257 -12.02 27.56 5.30
C TRP A 257 -10.57 28.01 5.06
N LEU A 258 -9.98 27.66 3.91
CA LEU A 258 -8.63 28.10 3.53
C LEU A 258 -8.49 29.62 3.44
N SER A 259 -9.58 30.33 3.14
CA SER A 259 -9.61 31.80 3.01
C SER A 259 -9.59 32.53 4.37
N ILE A 260 -9.68 31.83 5.51
CA ILE A 260 -9.58 32.43 6.84
C ILE A 260 -8.14 32.92 7.08
N SER A 261 -7.92 34.23 7.02
CA SER A 261 -6.57 34.80 7.08
C SER A 261 -5.84 34.60 8.42
N ASN A 262 -6.59 34.50 9.53
CA ASN A 262 -5.99 34.22 10.84
C ASN A 262 -5.78 32.72 10.99
N ARG A 263 -4.51 32.27 10.94
CA ARG A 263 -4.12 30.86 11.06
C ARG A 263 -4.71 30.18 12.31
N SER A 264 -4.65 30.83 13.48
CA SER A 264 -5.20 30.22 14.71
C SER A 264 -6.73 30.08 14.67
N ALA A 265 -7.44 31.04 14.06
CA ALA A 265 -8.88 30.94 13.88
C ALA A 265 -9.24 29.85 12.87
N ARG A 266 -8.48 29.74 11.76
CA ARG A 266 -8.63 28.70 10.74
C ARG A 266 -8.44 27.30 11.33
N ASP A 267 -7.33 27.08 12.03
CA ASP A 267 -6.97 25.78 12.60
C ASP A 267 -7.96 25.33 13.71
N LYS A 268 -8.72 26.27 14.30
CA LYS A 268 -9.77 25.99 15.29
C LYS A 268 -11.18 25.95 14.69
N ALA A 269 -11.33 26.24 13.40
CA ALA A 269 -12.64 26.23 12.75
C ALA A 269 -13.26 24.83 12.84
N PRO A 270 -14.58 24.74 13.10
CA PRO A 270 -15.24 23.45 13.27
C PRO A 270 -15.35 22.70 11.93
N TRP A 271 -15.28 21.38 12.00
CA TRP A 271 -15.71 20.50 10.92
C TRP A 271 -17.25 20.48 10.86
N THR A 272 -17.81 20.94 9.75
CA THR A 272 -19.26 21.08 9.59
C THR A 272 -19.87 19.90 8.83
N SER A 273 -21.17 19.66 9.00
CA SER A 273 -21.88 18.63 8.24
C SER A 273 -21.88 18.88 6.73
N SER A 274 -21.86 20.15 6.28
CA SER A 274 -21.73 20.50 4.85
C SER A 274 -20.38 20.04 4.32
N MET A 275 -19.29 20.41 5.01
CA MET A 275 -17.94 19.95 4.64
C MET A 275 -17.86 18.42 4.60
N ALA A 276 -18.44 17.72 5.59
CA ALA A 276 -18.46 16.27 5.62
C ALA A 276 -19.15 15.67 4.37
N SER A 277 -20.34 16.17 4.05
CA SER A 277 -21.11 15.73 2.87
C SER A 277 -20.33 15.95 1.57
N GLU A 278 -19.76 17.14 1.38
CA GLU A 278 -19.04 17.49 0.15
C GLU A 278 -17.72 16.74 0.00
N VAL A 279 -17.00 16.53 1.10
CA VAL A 279 -15.76 15.75 1.09
C VAL A 279 -16.05 14.27 0.84
N GLU A 280 -17.10 13.70 1.44
CA GLU A 280 -17.53 12.32 1.11
C GLU A 280 -17.89 12.18 -0.39
N ARG A 281 -18.61 13.16 -0.94
CA ARG A 281 -18.98 13.20 -2.37
C ARG A 281 -17.75 13.28 -3.27
N PHE A 282 -16.78 14.12 -2.89
CA PHE A 282 -15.51 14.23 -3.59
C PHE A 282 -14.77 12.90 -3.63
N TYR A 283 -14.51 12.27 -2.48
CA TYR A 283 -13.75 11.01 -2.45
C TYR A 283 -14.48 9.88 -3.19
N PHE A 284 -15.79 9.73 -2.99
CA PHE A 284 -16.57 8.73 -3.74
C PHE A 284 -16.42 8.91 -5.25
N ASN A 285 -16.68 10.12 -5.76
CA ASN A 285 -16.59 10.41 -7.19
C ASN A 285 -15.15 10.26 -7.71
N ASN A 286 -14.14 10.70 -6.95
CA ASN A 286 -12.74 10.61 -7.35
C ASN A 286 -12.28 9.15 -7.49
N TYR A 287 -12.67 8.30 -6.53
CA TYR A 287 -12.40 6.86 -6.61
C TYR A 287 -13.11 6.23 -7.81
N CYS A 288 -14.40 6.50 -8.00
CA CYS A 288 -15.13 5.99 -9.16
C CYS A 288 -14.49 6.39 -10.50
N LEU A 289 -14.09 7.66 -10.64
CA LEU A 289 -13.43 8.16 -11.85
C LEU A 289 -12.10 7.43 -12.09
N ASN A 290 -11.24 7.33 -11.07
CA ASN A 290 -9.86 6.86 -11.25
C ASN A 290 -9.75 5.33 -11.29
N PHE A 291 -10.62 4.60 -10.59
CA PHE A 291 -10.58 3.13 -10.56
C PHE A 291 -11.37 2.51 -11.72
N ASP A 292 -12.35 3.21 -12.29
CA ASP A 292 -13.20 2.68 -13.36
C ASP A 292 -12.79 3.14 -14.78
N THR A 293 -11.54 3.56 -14.97
CA THR A 293 -11.05 4.11 -16.26
C THR A 293 -9.82 3.37 -16.79
N GLY A 294 -9.76 3.24 -18.12
CA GLY A 294 -8.56 2.83 -18.85
C GLY A 294 -8.13 1.38 -18.58
N VAL A 295 -6.85 1.11 -18.80
CA VAL A 295 -6.28 -0.24 -18.65
C VAL A 295 -6.08 -0.62 -17.19
N PHE A 296 -6.01 0.36 -16.29
CA PHE A 296 -5.96 0.12 -14.85
C PHE A 296 -7.19 -0.64 -14.34
N LYS A 297 -8.39 -0.28 -14.81
CA LYS A 297 -9.63 -1.02 -14.50
C LYS A 297 -9.52 -2.50 -14.89
N GLU A 298 -8.97 -2.79 -16.07
CA GLU A 298 -8.78 -4.17 -16.54
C GLU A 298 -7.77 -4.93 -15.68
N ALA A 299 -6.65 -4.29 -15.34
CA ALA A 299 -5.63 -4.87 -14.47
C ALA A 299 -6.19 -5.23 -13.10
N GLN A 300 -6.96 -4.35 -12.46
CA GLN A 300 -7.61 -4.62 -11.18
C GLN A 300 -8.65 -5.74 -11.25
N ALA A 301 -9.30 -5.93 -12.40
CA ALA A 301 -10.26 -7.02 -12.56
C ALA A 301 -9.57 -8.38 -12.80
N CYS A 302 -8.33 -8.40 -13.27
CA CYS A 302 -7.63 -9.63 -13.70
C CYS A 302 -6.46 -10.04 -12.78
N ILE A 303 -5.87 -9.11 -12.03
CA ILE A 303 -4.72 -9.37 -11.18
C ILE A 303 -5.10 -9.08 -9.71
N PRO A 304 -5.05 -10.08 -8.81
CA PRO A 304 -5.35 -9.85 -7.41
C PRO A 304 -4.44 -8.79 -6.80
N THR A 305 -5.03 -7.72 -6.28
CA THR A 305 -4.26 -6.56 -5.82
C THR A 305 -4.14 -6.49 -4.30
N ILE A 306 -3.02 -5.96 -3.82
CA ILE A 306 -2.73 -5.58 -2.44
C ILE A 306 -2.33 -4.10 -2.49
N TYR A 307 -3.00 -3.25 -1.73
CA TYR A 307 -2.78 -1.80 -1.74
C TYR A 307 -2.16 -1.31 -0.45
N ILE A 308 -1.30 -0.30 -0.55
CA ILE A 308 -0.61 0.37 0.54
C ILE A 308 -0.96 1.85 0.45
N VAL A 309 -1.45 2.42 1.55
CA VAL A 309 -1.82 3.83 1.61
C VAL A 309 -0.58 4.72 1.57
N ASP A 310 -0.67 5.80 0.80
CA ASP A 310 0.24 6.94 0.88
C ASP A 310 -0.55 8.25 0.96
N ASP A 311 0.12 9.40 0.98
CA ASP A 311 -0.53 10.68 1.21
C ASP A 311 -1.51 11.05 0.11
N HIS A 312 -1.23 10.88 -1.17
CA HIS A 312 -2.18 11.31 -2.21
C HIS A 312 -3.48 10.47 -2.25
N ASP A 313 -3.52 9.30 -1.61
CA ASP A 313 -4.78 8.58 -1.33
C ASP A 313 -5.67 9.38 -0.34
N ILE A 314 -5.06 10.24 0.47
CA ILE A 314 -5.64 11.21 1.40
C ILE A 314 -5.61 12.61 0.79
N PHE A 315 -4.48 13.29 0.90
CA PHE A 315 -4.03 14.45 0.14
C PHE A 315 -2.54 14.65 0.44
N ASP A 316 -1.83 15.29 -0.48
CA ASP A 316 -0.41 15.64 -0.42
C ASP A 316 0.07 16.04 0.99
N GLY A 317 1.16 15.42 1.47
CA GLY A 317 1.80 15.76 2.75
C GLY A 317 1.02 15.39 4.01
N TYR A 318 -0.08 14.63 3.92
CA TYR A 318 -0.86 14.26 5.11
C TYR A 318 0.02 13.58 6.18
N GLY A 319 0.03 14.17 7.38
CA GLY A 319 0.83 13.73 8.52
C GLY A 319 2.11 14.54 8.74
N SER A 320 2.53 15.38 7.80
CA SER A 320 3.78 16.14 7.87
C SER A 320 3.62 17.61 8.25
N TYR A 321 2.36 18.07 8.37
CA TYR A 321 2.04 19.43 8.77
C TYR A 321 2.32 19.73 10.25
N PRO A 322 2.50 21.01 10.63
CA PRO A 322 2.57 21.41 12.03
C PRO A 322 1.36 20.91 12.82
N ASP A 323 1.58 20.51 14.08
CA ASP A 323 0.56 19.86 14.91
C ASP A 323 -0.75 20.66 15.03
N SER A 324 -0.71 22.00 15.00
CA SER A 324 -1.92 22.83 15.07
C SER A 324 -2.82 22.64 13.84
N LEU A 325 -2.21 22.51 12.67
CA LEU A 325 -2.93 22.31 11.41
C LEU A 325 -3.30 20.83 11.23
N GLN A 326 -2.36 19.92 11.44
CA GLN A 326 -2.58 18.48 11.28
C GLN A 326 -3.70 17.99 12.21
N ASN A 327 -3.78 18.50 13.44
CA ASN A 327 -4.83 18.13 14.40
C ASN A 327 -6.07 19.05 14.35
N SER A 328 -6.16 19.95 13.37
CA SER A 328 -7.35 20.79 13.21
C SER A 328 -8.59 19.95 12.88
N PRO A 329 -9.81 20.36 13.30
CA PRO A 329 -11.02 19.61 13.03
C PRO A 329 -11.25 19.31 11.54
N VAL A 330 -10.94 20.27 10.67
CA VAL A 330 -11.13 20.12 9.21
C VAL A 330 -10.15 19.12 8.62
N ILE A 331 -8.86 19.19 8.95
CA ILE A 331 -7.86 18.25 8.45
C ILE A 331 -8.12 16.82 8.95
N GLN A 332 -8.47 16.67 10.22
CA GLN A 332 -8.87 15.38 10.79
C GLN A 332 -10.15 14.83 10.14
N GLY A 333 -11.11 15.70 9.82
CA GLY A 333 -12.33 15.35 9.08
C GLY A 333 -12.02 14.78 7.69
N ILE A 334 -11.23 15.50 6.90
CA ILE A 334 -10.79 15.07 5.57
C ILE A 334 -10.02 13.75 5.64
N GLY A 335 -9.00 13.66 6.50
CA GLY A 335 -8.20 12.45 6.65
C GLY A 335 -9.03 11.24 7.10
N LYS A 336 -10.02 11.46 7.98
CA LYS A 336 -10.93 10.40 8.40
C LYS A 336 -11.73 9.86 7.20
N THR A 337 -12.37 10.74 6.45
CA THR A 337 -13.16 10.38 5.27
C THR A 337 -12.30 9.70 4.20
N ALA A 338 -11.10 10.21 3.94
CA ALA A 338 -10.19 9.60 2.97
C ALA A 338 -9.83 8.16 3.31
N ILE A 339 -9.46 7.91 4.57
CA ILE A 339 -9.15 6.56 5.06
C ILE A 339 -10.38 5.64 4.99
N ASP A 340 -11.59 6.14 5.22
CA ASP A 340 -12.81 5.35 5.02
C ASP A 340 -12.94 4.87 3.57
N TYR A 341 -12.70 5.76 2.59
CA TYR A 341 -12.76 5.40 1.18
C TYR A 341 -11.59 4.54 0.71
N PHE A 342 -10.39 4.72 1.27
CA PHE A 342 -9.27 3.78 1.10
C PHE A 342 -9.66 2.38 1.57
N LEU A 343 -10.23 2.26 2.77
CA LEU A 343 -10.66 0.97 3.31
C LEU A 343 -11.74 0.31 2.44
N LEU A 344 -12.70 1.09 1.94
CA LEU A 344 -13.77 0.61 1.09
C LEU A 344 -13.26 0.13 -0.28
N PHE A 345 -12.64 1.01 -1.06
CA PHE A 345 -12.26 0.73 -2.44
C PHE A 345 -11.04 -0.18 -2.54
N GLN A 346 -10.04 0.04 -1.69
CA GLN A 346 -8.74 -0.63 -1.82
C GLN A 346 -8.61 -1.85 -0.89
N GLN A 347 -9.28 -1.82 0.26
CA GLN A 347 -9.17 -2.91 1.24
C GLN A 347 -10.40 -3.81 1.37
N HIS A 348 -11.50 -3.47 0.68
CA HIS A 348 -12.79 -4.15 0.70
C HIS A 348 -13.31 -4.37 2.15
N THR A 349 -13.13 -3.36 3.00
CA THR A 349 -13.52 -3.37 4.41
C THR A 349 -14.06 -2.01 4.85
N THR A 350 -14.57 -1.94 6.07
CA THR A 350 -14.82 -0.68 6.79
C THR A 350 -13.92 -0.62 8.03
N ARG A 351 -13.89 0.52 8.74
CA ARG A 351 -13.15 0.64 10.02
C ARG A 351 -13.61 -0.39 11.05
N GLU A 352 -14.92 -0.62 11.13
CA GLU A 352 -15.53 -1.55 12.09
C GLU A 352 -15.16 -3.01 11.80
N LEU A 353 -14.86 -3.32 10.54
CA LEU A 353 -14.55 -4.66 10.09
C LEU A 353 -13.06 -4.91 9.86
N ALA A 354 -12.22 -3.87 9.72
CA ALA A 354 -10.81 -4.02 9.36
C ALA A 354 -10.07 -4.98 10.29
N PHE A 355 -10.15 -4.79 11.62
CA PHE A 355 -9.47 -5.70 12.55
C PHE A 355 -9.99 -7.15 12.48
N LYS A 356 -11.27 -7.36 12.16
CA LYS A 356 -11.84 -8.71 11.93
C LYS A 356 -11.36 -9.31 10.60
N HIS A 357 -11.03 -8.46 9.64
CA HIS A 357 -10.40 -8.81 8.37
C HIS A 357 -8.86 -8.88 8.46
N GLY A 358 -8.29 -8.99 9.68
CA GLY A 358 -6.87 -9.27 9.87
C GLY A 358 -5.93 -8.09 9.70
N TYR A 359 -6.45 -6.86 9.63
CA TYR A 359 -5.62 -5.66 9.79
C TYR A 359 -5.29 -5.46 11.27
N PHE A 360 -4.18 -4.81 11.58
CA PHE A 360 -3.76 -4.54 12.96
C PHE A 360 -3.05 -3.19 13.07
N GLY A 361 -2.86 -2.71 14.30
CA GLY A 361 -2.33 -1.39 14.59
C GLY A 361 -3.17 -0.69 15.67
N ASN A 362 -2.65 0.42 16.20
CA ASN A 362 -3.35 1.23 17.19
C ASN A 362 -4.42 2.12 16.53
N ARG A 363 -4.00 2.93 15.55
CA ARG A 363 -4.87 3.81 14.75
C ARG A 363 -4.57 3.71 13.25
N SER A 364 -3.88 2.66 12.85
CA SER A 364 -3.46 2.35 11.48
C SER A 364 -3.88 0.94 11.08
N TYR A 365 -3.75 0.63 9.79
CA TYR A 365 -4.21 -0.62 9.19
C TYR A 365 -3.04 -1.39 8.57
N GLN A 366 -2.13 -1.86 9.42
CA GLN A 366 -0.99 -2.67 9.03
C GLN A 366 -1.44 -4.05 8.52
N MET A 367 -0.66 -4.62 7.59
CA MET A 367 -0.94 -5.94 7.00
C MET A 367 0.30 -6.83 6.98
N PHE A 368 0.12 -8.10 7.34
CA PHE A 368 1.09 -9.15 7.12
C PHE A 368 0.44 -10.25 6.27
N LYS A 369 1.11 -10.68 5.21
CA LYS A 369 0.56 -11.59 4.20
C LYS A 369 1.57 -12.64 3.77
N HIS A 370 1.10 -13.86 3.52
CA HIS A 370 1.87 -14.89 2.84
C HIS A 370 1.69 -14.77 1.33
N LEU A 371 2.79 -14.73 0.58
CA LEU A 371 2.82 -14.62 -0.88
C LEU A 371 3.50 -15.87 -1.48
N GLY A 372 2.88 -17.02 -1.22
CA GLY A 372 3.40 -18.32 -1.60
C GLY A 372 4.21 -19.01 -0.50
N PRO A 373 4.92 -20.11 -0.83
CA PRO A 373 5.45 -21.03 0.17
C PRO A 373 6.63 -20.49 0.98
N THR A 374 7.39 -19.51 0.44
CA THR A 374 8.60 -19.01 1.10
C THR A 374 8.70 -17.49 1.14
N THR A 375 7.62 -16.76 0.85
CA THR A 375 7.63 -15.29 0.83
C THR A 375 6.53 -14.72 1.68
N CYS A 376 6.86 -13.71 2.47
CA CYS A 376 5.90 -12.91 3.23
C CYS A 376 6.00 -11.44 2.80
N LEU A 377 4.91 -10.71 2.96
CA LEU A 377 4.81 -9.27 2.78
C LEU A 377 4.37 -8.63 4.10
N LEU A 378 5.13 -7.65 4.56
CA LEU A 378 4.70 -6.64 5.53
C LEU A 378 4.36 -5.37 4.76
N ALA A 379 3.09 -5.01 4.65
CA ALA A 379 2.64 -3.77 4.04
C ALA A 379 2.28 -2.78 5.14
N LEU A 380 3.01 -1.66 5.17
CA LEU A 380 2.92 -0.68 6.24
C LEU A 380 2.03 0.50 5.87
N ASP A 381 1.09 0.80 6.76
CA ASP A 381 0.38 2.08 6.77
C ASP A 381 1.25 3.09 7.53
N THR A 382 1.85 4.02 6.79
CA THR A 382 2.76 5.05 7.32
C THR A 382 2.11 6.45 7.35
N ARG A 383 0.78 6.53 7.19
CA ARG A 383 0.04 7.79 7.08
C ARG A 383 -1.00 7.95 8.19
N SER A 384 -1.73 6.90 8.57
CA SER A 384 -2.82 7.01 9.56
C SER A 384 -2.37 7.45 10.96
N GLU A 385 -1.12 7.16 11.34
CA GLU A 385 -0.54 7.53 12.65
C GLU A 385 0.52 8.63 12.55
N ARG A 386 0.79 9.14 11.34
CA ARG A 386 1.89 10.05 11.07
C ARG A 386 1.62 11.43 11.66
N LEU A 387 2.67 11.96 12.27
CA LEU A 387 2.86 13.32 12.76
C LEU A 387 4.22 13.80 12.29
N LYS A 388 4.48 15.10 12.40
CA LYS A 388 5.74 15.72 11.94
C LYS A 388 7.03 15.08 12.49
N HIS A 389 6.98 14.47 13.68
CA HIS A 389 8.14 13.86 14.33
C HIS A 389 7.94 12.37 14.66
N GLN A 390 6.93 11.73 14.06
CA GLN A 390 6.61 10.31 14.29
C GLN A 390 5.84 9.77 13.09
N ILE A 391 6.32 8.71 12.45
CA ILE A 391 5.63 8.08 11.32
C ILE A 391 4.62 7.05 11.81
N ILE A 392 5.04 6.13 12.68
CA ILE A 392 4.20 5.09 13.30
C ILE A 392 4.36 5.14 14.82
N SER A 393 3.25 4.97 15.56
CA SER A 393 3.31 4.97 17.02
C SER A 393 4.12 3.79 17.56
N ARG A 394 4.73 3.97 18.74
CA ARG A 394 5.48 2.92 19.41
C ARG A 394 4.65 1.65 19.61
N GLU A 395 3.39 1.81 20.00
CA GLU A 395 2.45 0.71 20.20
C GLU A 395 2.28 -0.12 18.93
N THR A 396 2.09 0.54 17.78
CA THR A 396 1.97 -0.13 16.49
C THR A 396 3.28 -0.78 16.06
N TRP A 397 4.44 -0.15 16.31
CA TRP A 397 5.73 -0.78 16.06
C TRP A 397 5.91 -2.08 16.84
N ASP A 398 5.54 -2.08 18.12
CA ASP A 398 5.64 -3.29 18.94
C ASP A 398 4.73 -4.41 18.41
N MET A 399 3.49 -4.07 17.98
CA MET A 399 2.61 -5.04 17.30
C MET A 399 3.21 -5.58 16.00
N ILE A 400 3.78 -4.72 15.15
CA ILE A 400 4.40 -5.12 13.88
C ILE A 400 5.49 -6.17 14.14
N PHE A 401 6.38 -5.90 15.09
CA PHE A 401 7.48 -6.82 15.37
C PHE A 401 7.03 -8.07 16.12
N ASP A 402 5.99 -8.01 16.95
CA ASP A 402 5.35 -9.20 17.51
C ASP A 402 4.78 -10.09 16.40
N VAL A 403 4.11 -9.51 15.41
CA VAL A 403 3.62 -10.24 14.22
C VAL A 403 4.78 -10.86 13.44
N LEU A 404 5.85 -10.11 13.13
CA LEU A 404 7.01 -10.68 12.42
C LEU A 404 7.67 -11.82 13.21
N ASN A 405 7.79 -11.68 14.53
CA ASN A 405 8.41 -12.69 15.39
C ASN A 405 7.54 -13.94 15.54
N THR A 406 6.22 -13.84 15.45
CA THR A 406 5.30 -14.96 15.69
C THR A 406 4.75 -15.59 14.42
N GLN A 407 4.56 -14.82 13.35
CA GLN A 407 3.85 -15.26 12.16
C GLN A 407 4.75 -15.57 10.95
N ILE A 408 6.02 -15.15 10.93
CA ILE A 408 6.95 -15.62 9.89
C ILE A 408 7.20 -17.13 10.08
N PRO A 409 6.76 -17.99 9.13
CA PRO A 409 6.97 -19.43 9.24
C PRO A 409 8.43 -19.79 8.94
N SER A 410 8.88 -20.95 9.42
CA SER A 410 10.24 -21.45 9.16
C SER A 410 10.53 -21.77 7.68
N SER A 411 9.49 -21.86 6.85
CA SER A 411 9.62 -21.99 5.39
C SER A 411 9.88 -20.66 4.69
N CYS A 412 9.61 -19.53 5.34
CA CYS A 412 9.86 -18.22 4.78
C CYS A 412 11.36 -18.00 4.57
N GLN A 413 11.73 -17.52 3.40
CA GLN A 413 13.09 -17.20 3.00
C GLN A 413 13.25 -15.72 2.66
N HIS A 414 12.15 -15.05 2.30
CA HIS A 414 12.14 -13.65 1.88
C HIS A 414 10.97 -12.89 2.51
N LEU A 415 11.27 -11.79 3.20
CA LEU A 415 10.31 -10.80 3.69
C LEU A 415 10.39 -9.57 2.80
N ILE A 416 9.30 -9.29 2.09
CA ILE A 416 9.10 -8.02 1.39
C ILE A 416 8.45 -7.05 2.38
N VAL A 417 8.94 -5.81 2.41
CA VAL A 417 8.39 -4.74 3.25
C VAL A 417 7.99 -3.58 2.35
N GLY A 418 6.71 -3.24 2.29
CA GLY A 418 6.17 -2.19 1.43
C GLY A 418 5.70 -0.97 2.22
N PHE A 419 6.00 0.22 1.73
CA PHE A 419 5.52 1.52 2.23
C PHE A 419 5.71 2.60 1.16
N GLY A 420 5.01 3.73 1.27
CA GLY A 420 5.01 4.82 0.29
C GLY A 420 6.37 5.37 -0.08
N VAL A 421 7.09 5.93 0.89
CA VAL A 421 8.31 6.70 0.65
C VAL A 421 9.59 5.87 0.84
N PRO A 422 10.59 5.87 -0.07
CA PRO A 422 11.79 5.03 0.03
C PRO A 422 12.60 5.25 1.32
N ILE A 423 13.00 4.14 1.96
CA ILE A 423 13.81 4.20 3.19
C ILE A 423 15.27 4.45 2.89
N VAL A 424 15.80 3.96 1.75
CA VAL A 424 17.14 4.26 1.25
C VAL A 424 17.02 5.21 0.06
N TYR A 425 17.41 6.47 0.25
CA TYR A 425 17.36 7.51 -0.77
C TYR A 425 18.47 8.55 -0.55
N PRO A 426 18.91 9.30 -1.58
CA PRO A 426 19.86 10.39 -1.38
C PRO A 426 19.30 11.46 -0.43
N ARG A 427 20.16 11.98 0.46
CA ARG A 427 19.75 12.97 1.46
C ARG A 427 19.55 14.33 0.80
N LEU A 428 18.30 14.76 0.74
CA LEU A 428 17.95 16.05 0.16
C LEU A 428 18.48 17.24 0.99
N SER A 429 18.62 17.11 2.31
CA SER A 429 19.22 18.14 3.17
C SER A 429 20.70 18.45 2.83
N ILE A 430 21.46 17.45 2.40
CA ILE A 430 22.84 17.65 1.90
C ILE A 430 22.81 18.39 0.56
N ALA A 431 21.83 18.07 -0.28
CA ALA A 431 21.60 18.75 -1.55
C ALA A 431 21.29 20.25 -1.36
N GLU A 432 20.49 20.63 -0.36
CA GLU A 432 20.24 22.04 -0.03
C GLU A 432 21.52 22.80 0.32
N SER A 433 22.38 22.25 1.20
CA SER A 433 23.65 22.87 1.58
C SER A 433 24.62 23.01 0.40
N THR A 434 24.58 22.07 -0.54
CA THR A 434 25.40 22.09 -1.76
C THR A 434 24.89 23.16 -2.75
N LEU A 435 23.56 23.33 -2.84
CA LEU A 435 22.92 24.34 -3.69
C LEU A 435 23.04 25.76 -3.13
N GLN A 436 23.05 25.93 -1.80
CA GLN A 436 23.34 27.23 -1.16
C GLN A 436 24.74 27.76 -1.51
N GLY A 437 25.72 26.87 -1.71
CA GLY A 437 27.06 27.24 -2.19
C GLY A 437 27.14 27.65 -3.67
N ILE A 438 26.12 27.31 -4.46
CA ILE A 438 26.01 27.62 -5.89
C ILE A 438 24.87 28.62 -6.10
N SER A 439 24.96 29.86 -5.57
CA SER A 439 23.98 30.97 -5.74
C SER A 439 22.63 30.53 -6.33
N ALA A 440 21.90 29.70 -5.58
CA ALA A 440 20.58 29.20 -5.97
C ALA A 440 19.63 30.40 -6.20
N SER A 441 19.89 31.51 -5.51
CA SER A 441 19.27 32.82 -5.75
C SER A 441 19.30 33.29 -7.20
N SER A 442 20.32 32.98 -8.01
CA SER A 442 20.38 33.44 -9.41
C SER A 442 19.75 32.48 -10.42
N LEU A 443 19.71 31.18 -10.08
CA LEU A 443 19.18 30.12 -10.93
C LEU A 443 17.66 29.97 -10.79
N PHE A 444 17.11 30.10 -9.58
CA PHE A 444 15.68 30.00 -9.33
C PHE A 444 14.90 31.31 -9.56
N GLN A 445 15.58 32.47 -9.63
CA GLN A 445 14.94 33.75 -9.95
C GLN A 445 14.69 33.96 -11.46
N LYS A 446 15.46 33.31 -12.34
CA LYS A 446 15.36 33.54 -13.80
C LYS A 446 14.37 32.64 -14.53
N THR A 447 13.87 31.58 -13.89
CA THR A 447 12.92 30.63 -14.50
C THR A 447 11.46 30.95 -14.21
N GLY A 448 11.16 31.93 -13.35
CA GLY A 448 9.78 32.30 -13.02
C GLY A 448 9.01 31.26 -12.19
N ALA A 449 9.70 30.25 -11.63
CA ALA A 449 9.10 29.14 -10.91
C ALA A 449 8.69 29.47 -9.45
N PHE A 450 8.96 30.68 -8.96
CA PHE A 450 8.78 31.03 -7.54
C PHE A 450 7.31 31.10 -7.02
N PRO A 451 6.28 31.43 -7.81
CA PRO A 451 4.90 31.45 -7.31
C PRO A 451 4.20 30.08 -7.28
N GLN A 452 4.85 29.01 -7.72
CA GLN A 452 4.27 27.66 -7.87
C GLN A 452 4.81 26.64 -6.86
N VAL A 453 5.52 27.09 -5.82
CA VAL A 453 6.26 26.22 -4.88
C VAL A 453 5.62 26.15 -3.50
N MET A 454 4.33 26.48 -3.41
CA MET A 454 3.60 26.51 -2.13
C MET A 454 2.43 25.54 -2.24
N ASN A 455 2.29 24.68 -1.24
CA ASN A 455 1.16 23.76 -1.14
C ASN A 455 -0.17 24.51 -0.88
N ALA A 456 -1.26 23.77 -0.75
CA ALA A 456 -2.60 24.32 -0.50
C ALA A 456 -2.71 25.19 0.77
N PHE A 457 -1.76 25.09 1.71
CA PHE A 457 -1.73 25.79 2.99
C PHE A 457 -0.78 26.99 3.04
N GLY A 458 -0.04 27.24 1.95
CA GLY A 458 0.98 28.27 1.90
C GLY A 458 2.24 27.91 2.69
N GLU A 459 2.60 26.63 2.75
CA GLU A 459 3.94 26.16 3.14
C GLU A 459 4.72 25.76 1.87
N PRO A 460 6.06 25.92 1.85
CA PRO A 460 6.85 25.54 0.68
C PRO A 460 6.77 24.03 0.42
N GLU A 461 6.29 23.64 -0.76
CA GLU A 461 6.11 22.24 -1.23
C GLU A 461 7.41 21.44 -1.08
N LEU A 462 8.54 22.04 -1.45
CA LEU A 462 9.86 21.44 -1.27
C LEU A 462 10.20 21.11 0.19
N LEU A 463 9.75 21.91 1.16
CA LEU A 463 10.00 21.65 2.59
C LEU A 463 9.15 20.51 3.14
N ASP A 464 7.95 20.31 2.58
CA ASP A 464 7.10 19.18 2.93
C ASP A 464 7.69 17.89 2.34
N ASP A 465 8.04 17.88 1.05
CA ASP A 465 8.77 16.77 0.40
C ASP A 465 10.03 16.36 1.18
N LEU A 466 10.80 17.36 1.63
CA LEU A 466 12.00 17.16 2.43
C LEU A 466 11.73 16.52 3.79
N THR A 467 10.59 16.80 4.39
CA THR A 467 10.19 16.31 5.71
C THR A 467 9.55 14.93 5.61
N ASP A 468 8.88 14.60 4.51
CA ASP A 468 8.15 13.33 4.31
C ASP A 468 9.05 12.10 4.28
N HIS A 469 10.29 12.28 3.82
CA HIS A 469 11.27 11.21 3.72
C HIS A 469 11.69 10.60 5.05
N TRP A 470 11.95 9.30 5.03
CA TRP A 470 12.64 8.60 6.13
C TRP A 470 14.01 9.19 6.47
N THR A 471 14.68 9.79 5.48
CA THR A 471 15.99 10.42 5.66
C THR A 471 15.93 11.85 6.21
N ALA A 472 14.73 12.37 6.47
CA ALA A 472 14.53 13.64 7.16
C ALA A 472 15.00 13.54 8.62
N GLU A 473 15.52 14.64 9.15
CA GLU A 473 16.09 14.69 10.52
C GLU A 473 15.11 14.19 11.60
N PRO A 474 13.82 14.58 11.61
CA PRO A 474 12.85 14.10 12.60
C PRO A 474 12.64 12.57 12.59
N HIS A 475 12.87 11.92 11.46
CA HIS A 475 12.56 10.51 11.23
C HIS A 475 13.77 9.58 11.40
N MET A 476 14.99 10.14 11.52
CA MET A 476 16.22 9.35 11.53
C MET A 476 16.28 8.33 12.66
N LEU A 477 15.81 8.67 13.86
CA LEU A 477 15.82 7.74 15.00
C LEU A 477 14.83 6.59 14.81
N GLU A 478 13.60 6.90 14.41
CA GLU A 478 12.57 5.90 14.13
C GLU A 478 13.02 4.96 13.01
N ARG A 479 13.55 5.52 11.92
CA ARG A 479 14.17 4.80 10.82
C ARG A 479 15.29 3.86 11.31
N GLN A 480 16.17 4.37 12.16
CA GLN A 480 17.29 3.58 12.69
C GLN A 480 16.79 2.35 13.45
N ILE A 481 15.85 2.56 14.38
CA ILE A 481 15.25 1.50 15.19
C ILE A 481 14.54 0.48 14.30
N PHE A 482 13.77 0.94 13.32
CA PHE A 482 13.02 0.08 12.40
C PHE A 482 13.94 -0.87 11.63
N VAL A 483 14.98 -0.35 10.97
CA VAL A 483 15.94 -1.18 10.21
C VAL A 483 16.72 -2.10 11.14
N GLN A 484 17.16 -1.63 12.32
CA GLN A 484 17.88 -2.48 13.28
C GLN A 484 17.03 -3.65 13.78
N ARG A 485 15.75 -3.42 14.08
CA ARG A 485 14.83 -4.50 14.46
C ARG A 485 14.57 -5.46 13.29
N LEU A 486 14.48 -4.96 12.04
CA LEU A 486 14.42 -5.83 10.87
C LEU A 486 15.70 -6.66 10.68
N GLN A 487 16.88 -6.11 10.99
CA GLN A 487 18.14 -6.85 10.91
C GLN A 487 18.16 -8.01 11.91
N GLN A 488 17.58 -7.81 13.10
CA GLN A 488 17.38 -8.87 14.09
C GLN A 488 16.39 -9.93 13.60
N VAL A 489 15.29 -9.53 12.96
CA VAL A 489 14.35 -10.49 12.33
C VAL A 489 15.06 -11.29 11.23
N ALA A 490 15.78 -10.62 10.32
CA ALA A 490 16.54 -11.25 9.25
C ALA A 490 17.52 -12.30 9.79
N GLN A 491 18.27 -11.95 10.84
CA GLN A 491 19.23 -12.85 11.49
C GLN A 491 18.55 -14.02 12.21
N SER A 492 17.54 -13.75 13.04
CA SER A 492 16.91 -14.76 13.90
C SER A 492 15.99 -15.72 13.14
N LYS A 493 15.33 -15.23 12.08
CA LYS A 493 14.43 -16.03 11.24
C LYS A 493 15.11 -16.57 9.99
N ASN A 494 16.35 -16.18 9.72
CA ASN A 494 17.08 -16.49 8.49
C ASN A 494 16.26 -16.11 7.23
N VAL A 495 15.81 -14.85 7.18
CA VAL A 495 15.04 -14.30 6.06
C VAL A 495 15.77 -13.13 5.42
N ARG A 496 15.77 -13.06 4.08
CA ARG A 496 16.19 -11.86 3.36
C ARG A 496 15.10 -10.79 3.45
N VAL A 497 15.49 -9.55 3.70
CA VAL A 497 14.55 -8.40 3.67
C VAL A 497 14.77 -7.57 2.40
N THR A 498 13.68 -7.21 1.73
CA THR A 498 13.67 -6.23 0.62
C THR A 498 12.55 -5.23 0.82
N PHE A 499 12.85 -3.95 0.57
CA PHE A 499 11.90 -2.85 0.62
C PHE A 499 11.35 -2.54 -0.77
N LEU A 500 10.04 -2.32 -0.86
CA LEU A 500 9.36 -1.76 -2.02
C LEU A 500 8.80 -0.40 -1.65
N ALA A 501 9.14 0.63 -2.41
CA ALA A 501 8.63 1.98 -2.19
C ALA A 501 8.51 2.77 -3.50
N GLY A 502 7.69 3.80 -3.44
CA GLY A 502 7.24 4.65 -4.53
C GLY A 502 7.53 6.13 -4.31
N ASP A 503 6.51 6.97 -4.48
CA ASP A 503 6.45 8.41 -4.16
C ASP A 503 7.37 9.33 -5.01
N VAL A 504 8.65 9.03 -5.12
CA VAL A 504 9.69 9.93 -5.68
C VAL A 504 9.70 10.11 -7.21
N HIS A 505 8.70 9.58 -7.92
CA HIS A 505 8.51 9.65 -9.37
C HIS A 505 9.73 9.23 -10.24
N ALA A 506 10.67 8.46 -9.69
CA ALA A 506 11.83 7.94 -10.43
C ALA A 506 12.10 6.45 -10.15
N GLY A 507 12.83 5.80 -11.06
CA GLY A 507 13.33 4.44 -10.89
C GLY A 507 14.72 4.42 -10.24
N GLY A 508 14.97 3.48 -9.34
CA GLY A 508 16.27 3.29 -8.71
C GLY A 508 16.32 2.13 -7.73
N ALA A 509 17.49 1.91 -7.15
CA ALA A 509 17.66 0.93 -6.08
C ALA A 509 18.77 1.36 -5.13
N GLY A 510 18.69 0.89 -3.89
CA GLY A 510 19.69 1.11 -2.85
C GLY A 510 19.79 -0.09 -1.93
N TYR A 511 20.69 -0.05 -0.97
CA TYR A 511 20.78 -1.09 0.05
C TYR A 511 21.42 -0.60 1.34
N PHE A 512 21.09 -1.31 2.42
CA PHE A 512 21.92 -1.40 3.62
C PHE A 512 22.89 -2.57 3.49
N ALA A 513 24.07 -2.51 4.10
CA ALA A 513 25.02 -3.62 4.19
C ALA A 513 25.93 -3.48 5.42
N THR A 514 26.62 -4.56 5.79
CA THR A 514 27.64 -4.51 6.85
C THR A 514 28.75 -3.53 6.48
N ARG A 515 29.03 -2.58 7.38
CA ARG A 515 29.99 -1.50 7.18
C ARG A 515 31.43 -1.99 7.34
N GLY A 516 32.30 -1.52 6.45
CA GLY A 516 33.76 -1.70 6.57
C GLY A 516 34.27 -3.12 6.28
N GLN A 517 33.41 -4.02 5.82
CA GLN A 517 33.77 -5.38 5.41
C GLN A 517 33.05 -5.74 4.11
N THR A 518 33.73 -6.46 3.21
CA THR A 518 33.09 -7.05 2.04
C THR A 518 32.56 -8.43 2.43
N ILE A 519 31.26 -8.52 2.68
CA ILE A 519 30.55 -9.77 2.98
C ILE A 519 29.73 -10.16 1.75
N ASP A 520 29.73 -11.45 1.40
CA ASP A 520 28.80 -11.98 0.39
C ASP A 520 27.36 -11.61 0.79
N PRO A 521 26.59 -10.92 -0.08
CA PRO A 521 25.21 -10.56 0.20
C PRO A 521 24.39 -11.74 0.72
N GLY A 522 24.60 -12.96 0.19
CA GLY A 522 23.92 -14.17 0.63
C GLY A 522 24.17 -14.55 2.10
N ARG A 523 25.20 -14.01 2.74
CA ARG A 523 25.58 -14.29 4.14
C ARG A 523 25.44 -13.08 5.06
N ASP A 524 25.08 -11.92 4.52
CA ASP A 524 24.91 -10.68 5.28
C ASP A 524 23.43 -10.45 5.61
N HIS A 525 23.04 -10.60 6.88
CA HIS A 525 21.68 -10.29 7.34
C HIS A 525 21.37 -8.79 7.34
N ARG A 526 22.39 -7.92 7.25
CA ARG A 526 22.25 -6.47 7.10
C ARG A 526 22.06 -6.05 5.64
N TYR A 527 22.33 -6.95 4.69
CA TYR A 527 22.09 -6.68 3.28
C TYR A 527 20.60 -6.59 2.99
N MET A 528 20.05 -5.38 2.96
CA MET A 528 18.62 -5.16 2.73
C MET A 528 18.45 -4.21 1.56
N VAL A 529 17.85 -4.70 0.48
CA VAL A 529 17.74 -3.97 -0.78
C VAL A 529 16.46 -3.13 -0.77
N GLN A 530 16.55 -1.88 -1.17
CA GLN A 530 15.43 -1.02 -1.53
C GLN A 530 15.27 -1.04 -3.05
N ILE A 531 14.07 -1.37 -3.52
CA ILE A 531 13.64 -1.15 -4.90
C ILE A 531 12.74 0.07 -4.93
N ILE A 532 13.05 1.02 -5.82
CA ILE A 532 12.29 2.26 -5.99
C ILE A 532 11.64 2.20 -7.36
N SER A 533 10.30 2.16 -7.38
CA SER A 533 9.54 2.12 -8.63
C SER A 533 8.37 3.09 -8.55
N SER A 534 8.61 4.30 -9.04
CA SER A 534 7.61 5.36 -9.18
C SER A 534 7.99 6.21 -10.40
N ALA A 535 7.10 6.81 -11.16
CA ALA A 535 5.65 6.62 -11.16
C ALA A 535 5.22 5.72 -12.32
N ILE A 536 4.12 4.97 -12.19
CA ILE A 536 3.54 4.26 -13.34
C ILE A 536 2.77 5.21 -14.28
N VAL A 537 2.18 6.28 -13.73
CA VAL A 537 1.44 7.29 -14.51
C VAL A 537 2.11 8.65 -14.48
N ASN A 538 2.49 9.16 -13.30
CA ASN A 538 2.86 10.57 -13.14
C ASN A 538 4.12 10.99 -13.91
N GLY A 539 4.29 12.30 -14.11
CA GLY A 539 5.48 12.88 -14.71
C GLY A 539 6.72 12.68 -13.82
N PRO A 540 7.89 12.38 -14.41
CA PRO A 540 9.11 12.18 -13.63
C PRO A 540 9.72 13.52 -13.15
N PRO A 541 10.58 13.54 -12.12
CA PRO A 541 11.24 14.74 -11.66
C PRO A 541 12.13 15.36 -12.74
N PRO A 542 12.32 16.70 -12.73
CA PRO A 542 13.23 17.37 -13.65
C PRO A 542 14.68 16.87 -13.56
N ASP A 543 15.41 16.88 -14.68
CA ASP A 543 16.81 16.44 -14.76
C ASP A 543 17.75 17.10 -13.74
N MET A 544 17.48 18.37 -13.39
CA MET A 544 18.25 19.09 -12.39
C MET A 544 18.09 18.48 -11.00
N VAL A 545 16.88 18.07 -10.62
CA VAL A 545 16.60 17.42 -9.33
C VAL A 545 17.38 16.11 -9.26
N VAL A 546 17.36 15.32 -10.34
CA VAL A 546 18.15 14.07 -10.43
C VAL A 546 19.65 14.33 -10.31
N ARG A 547 20.18 15.38 -10.95
CA ARG A 547 21.60 15.74 -10.82
C ARG A 547 21.97 16.04 -9.37
N VAL A 548 21.13 16.82 -8.69
CA VAL A 548 21.32 17.18 -7.28
C VAL A 548 21.28 15.95 -6.38
N LEU A 549 20.32 15.05 -6.60
CA LEU A 549 20.23 13.76 -5.91
C LEU A 549 21.48 12.89 -6.10
N HIS A 550 22.08 12.90 -7.28
CA HIS A 550 23.33 12.16 -7.52
C HIS A 550 24.52 12.80 -6.81
N VAL A 551 24.57 14.12 -6.70
CA VAL A 551 25.62 14.85 -5.97
C VAL A 551 25.52 14.59 -4.47
N SER A 552 24.31 14.54 -3.91
CA SER A 552 24.15 14.20 -2.50
C SER A 552 24.40 12.71 -2.25
N SER A 553 24.10 11.82 -3.21
CA SER A 553 24.25 10.37 -3.07
C SER A 553 25.69 9.91 -2.82
N SER A 554 26.01 9.71 -1.54
CA SER A 554 27.24 9.09 -1.04
C SER A 554 26.98 7.70 -0.47
N THR A 555 28.03 7.02 -0.02
CA THR A 555 27.91 5.93 0.96
C THR A 555 27.79 6.58 2.34
N TYR A 556 26.70 6.34 3.05
CA TYR A 556 26.49 6.93 4.37
C TYR A 556 26.66 5.88 5.46
N LYS A 557 27.18 6.33 6.61
CA LYS A 557 27.11 5.54 7.84
C LYS A 557 25.65 5.55 8.31
N PHE A 558 25.03 4.38 8.36
CA PHE A 558 23.71 4.21 8.95
C PHE A 558 23.82 4.11 10.48
N ASP A 559 24.65 3.18 10.95
CA ASP A 559 25.06 3.04 12.34
C ASP A 559 26.53 2.56 12.43
N GLU A 560 27.00 2.09 13.59
CA GLU A 560 28.38 1.60 13.73
C GLU A 560 28.70 0.39 12.82
N ASN A 561 27.70 -0.45 12.54
CA ASN A 561 27.85 -1.74 11.88
C ASN A 561 27.26 -1.79 10.46
N THR A 562 26.50 -0.77 10.06
CA THR A 562 25.74 -0.74 8.82
C THR A 562 26.04 0.52 8.03
N GLU A 563 26.23 0.36 6.72
CA GLU A 563 26.28 1.45 5.75
C GLU A 563 25.07 1.38 4.81
N GLU A 564 24.74 2.51 4.20
CA GLU A 564 23.67 2.63 3.21
C GLU A 564 24.20 3.29 1.94
N GLN A 565 23.77 2.81 0.77
CA GLN A 565 24.14 3.43 -0.52
C GLN A 565 23.17 3.08 -1.64
N MET A 566 23.15 3.93 -2.68
CA MET A 566 22.43 3.67 -3.92
C MET A 566 23.21 2.72 -4.84
N ILE A 567 22.50 1.87 -5.58
CA ILE A 567 23.04 0.98 -6.60
C ILE A 567 23.21 1.75 -7.92
N GLU A 568 24.35 1.58 -8.59
CA GLU A 568 24.55 2.07 -9.96
C GLU A 568 23.88 1.13 -10.98
N LEU A 569 22.56 1.26 -11.14
CA LEU A 569 21.76 0.40 -12.00
C LEU A 569 21.77 0.83 -13.48
N PHE A 570 21.81 2.14 -13.75
CA PHE A 570 21.57 2.72 -15.07
C PHE A 570 22.87 3.07 -15.80
N SER A 571 23.67 2.05 -16.12
CA SER A 571 24.89 2.25 -16.93
C SER A 571 24.59 2.75 -18.36
N GLN A 572 23.42 2.39 -18.89
CA GLN A 572 22.87 2.87 -20.15
C GLN A 572 21.45 3.40 -19.96
N ASP A 573 21.05 4.37 -20.76
CA ASP A 573 19.68 4.86 -20.87
C ASP A 573 18.80 3.88 -21.67
N VAL A 574 17.49 4.14 -21.74
CA VAL A 574 16.53 3.32 -22.48
C VAL A 574 16.77 3.28 -23.99
N ASN A 575 17.58 4.21 -24.51
CA ASN A 575 18.04 4.27 -25.89
C ASN A 575 19.43 3.63 -26.11
N GLY A 576 20.02 3.00 -25.09
CA GLY A 576 21.32 2.34 -25.14
C GLY A 576 22.54 3.26 -25.00
N LYS A 577 22.34 4.58 -24.88
CA LYS A 577 23.46 5.53 -24.67
C LYS A 577 24.00 5.39 -23.24
N SER A 578 25.32 5.44 -23.11
CA SER A 578 25.99 5.41 -21.80
C SER A 578 25.60 6.62 -20.93
N ARG A 579 25.43 6.40 -19.63
CA ARG A 579 25.07 7.43 -18.65
C ARG A 579 26.18 7.68 -17.64
N MET A 580 26.36 8.96 -17.31
CA MET A 580 27.20 9.38 -16.18
C MET A 580 26.48 9.25 -14.84
N LEU A 581 25.18 9.56 -14.82
CA LEU A 581 24.31 9.48 -13.65
C LEU A 581 23.61 8.12 -13.65
N LYS A 582 24.14 7.19 -12.86
CA LYS A 582 23.80 5.76 -12.93
C LYS A 582 22.87 5.27 -11.82
N LYS A 583 22.54 6.09 -10.82
CA LYS A 583 21.86 5.64 -9.60
C LYS A 583 20.33 5.78 -9.67
N ILE A 584 19.87 6.86 -10.30
CA ILE A 584 18.43 7.19 -10.43
C ILE A 584 18.13 7.54 -11.89
N LEU A 585 16.98 7.09 -12.39
CA LEU A 585 16.47 7.39 -13.71
C LEU A 585 15.06 7.99 -13.60
N ASN A 586 14.94 9.27 -13.95
CA ASN A 586 13.68 10.03 -13.99
C ASN A 586 12.86 9.69 -15.22
N ARG A 587 12.20 8.54 -15.19
CA ARG A 587 11.25 8.09 -16.20
C ARG A 587 10.16 7.27 -15.52
N ARG A 588 8.97 7.26 -16.12
CA ARG A 588 7.88 6.40 -15.66
C ARG A 588 8.30 4.94 -15.69
N ASN A 589 7.82 4.16 -14.72
CA ASN A 589 8.19 2.77 -14.59
C ASN A 589 7.22 1.98 -13.70
N TRP A 590 7.40 0.67 -13.74
CA TRP A 590 6.81 -0.30 -12.80
C TRP A 590 7.80 -1.44 -12.59
N CYS A 591 7.61 -2.28 -11.57
CA CYS A 591 8.53 -3.36 -11.24
C CYS A 591 7.88 -4.73 -11.40
N SER A 592 8.55 -5.67 -12.10
CA SER A 592 8.21 -7.09 -12.02
C SER A 592 9.08 -7.79 -10.98
N ILE A 593 8.51 -8.75 -10.27
CA ILE A 593 9.14 -9.49 -9.19
C ILE A 593 8.98 -10.98 -9.48
N ASP A 594 10.09 -11.61 -9.86
CA ASP A 594 10.12 -13.00 -10.28
C ASP A 594 11.06 -13.83 -9.38
N PRO A 595 10.67 -15.06 -9.01
CA PRO A 595 11.60 -15.99 -8.38
C PRO A 595 12.69 -16.40 -9.38
N THR A 596 13.90 -16.65 -8.89
CA THR A 596 15.05 -17.12 -9.69
C THR A 596 15.35 -18.58 -9.44
N ASP A 597 16.01 -19.24 -10.41
CA ASP A 597 16.43 -20.64 -10.31
C ASP A 597 17.42 -20.92 -9.17
N ALA A 598 18.10 -19.88 -8.67
CA ALA A 598 19.09 -19.97 -7.59
C ALA A 598 18.49 -19.80 -6.18
N ASN A 599 17.17 -19.94 -6.02
CA ASN A 599 16.45 -19.61 -4.78
C ASN A 599 16.74 -18.17 -4.35
N GLY A 600 16.53 -17.20 -5.25
CA GLY A 600 16.56 -15.77 -4.95
C GLY A 600 15.44 -15.06 -5.69
N TRP A 601 15.50 -13.74 -5.72
CA TRP A 601 14.48 -12.91 -6.34
C TRP A 601 15.09 -11.95 -7.34
N GLN A 602 14.42 -11.81 -8.48
CA GLN A 602 14.76 -10.86 -9.53
C GLN A 602 13.71 -9.76 -9.52
N PHE A 603 14.17 -8.53 -9.30
CA PHE A 603 13.36 -7.31 -9.40
C PHE A 603 13.76 -6.61 -10.68
N THR A 604 12.84 -6.49 -11.63
CA THR A 604 13.08 -5.81 -12.90
C THR A 604 12.32 -4.50 -12.92
N LEU A 605 13.03 -3.37 -12.91
CA LEU A 605 12.45 -2.06 -13.16
C LEU A 605 12.21 -1.91 -14.67
N ASN A 606 10.95 -1.97 -15.08
CA ASN A 606 10.50 -1.77 -16.45
C ASN A 606 10.36 -0.26 -16.70
N ILE A 607 11.42 0.36 -17.22
CA ILE A 607 11.49 1.81 -17.43
C ILE A 607 10.96 2.18 -18.81
N GLU A 608 10.10 3.19 -18.88
CA GLU A 608 9.47 3.65 -20.12
C GLU A 608 10.48 4.13 -21.17
N LYS A 609 10.27 3.73 -22.43
CA LYS A 609 11.01 4.24 -23.60
C LYS A 609 10.63 5.69 -23.92
N GLU A 610 11.51 6.39 -24.64
CA GLU A 610 11.31 7.79 -25.06
C GLU A 610 10.05 8.01 -25.91
N ASP A 611 9.58 6.98 -26.62
CA ASP A 611 8.44 7.02 -27.52
C ASP A 611 7.15 6.44 -26.91
N HIS A 612 7.14 6.11 -25.61
CA HIS A 612 6.02 5.50 -24.89
C HIS A 612 5.55 4.15 -25.46
N SER A 613 6.36 3.48 -26.30
CA SER A 613 5.99 2.22 -26.98
C SER A 613 6.11 0.96 -26.11
N GLY A 614 6.57 1.11 -24.86
CA GLY A 614 6.80 0.03 -23.90
C GLY A 614 7.99 0.34 -23.01
N THR A 615 8.61 -0.70 -22.44
CA THR A 615 9.66 -0.54 -21.43
C THR A 615 11.00 -1.20 -21.79
N ILE A 616 12.05 -0.83 -21.07
CA ILE A 616 13.35 -1.51 -20.99
C ILE A 616 13.57 -1.95 -19.54
N GLY A 617 13.88 -3.23 -19.34
CA GLY A 617 14.08 -3.81 -18.02
C GLY A 617 15.48 -3.59 -17.45
N TYR A 618 15.56 -3.12 -16.21
CA TYR A 618 16.80 -3.02 -15.43
C TYR A 618 16.71 -3.93 -14.20
N VAL A 619 17.65 -4.86 -14.07
CA VAL A 619 17.54 -5.98 -13.14
C VAL A 619 18.34 -5.75 -11.86
N VAL A 620 17.70 -6.01 -10.72
CA VAL A 620 18.32 -6.16 -9.40
C VAL A 620 18.06 -7.57 -8.89
N ASN A 621 19.11 -8.38 -8.76
CA ASN A 621 19.01 -9.72 -8.20
C ASN A 621 19.29 -9.66 -6.69
N VAL A 622 18.38 -10.23 -5.89
CA VAL A 622 18.48 -10.28 -4.44
C VAL A 622 18.58 -11.75 -4.01
N PRO A 623 19.72 -12.19 -3.45
CA PRO A 623 19.86 -13.57 -2.99
C PRO A 623 19.13 -13.78 -1.66
N ASN A 624 18.63 -14.99 -1.44
CA ASN A 624 18.19 -15.43 -0.13
C ASN A 624 19.34 -15.37 0.89
N LEU A 625 18.99 -15.28 2.17
CA LEU A 625 19.96 -15.38 3.26
C LEU A 625 20.28 -16.88 3.50
N MET A 626 21.55 -17.24 3.33
CA MET A 626 22.05 -18.60 3.54
C MET A 626 21.91 -18.98 5.01
N LYS A 627 21.36 -20.17 5.27
CA LYS A 627 21.36 -20.76 6.62
C LYS A 627 22.80 -20.96 7.08
N ILE A 628 23.13 -20.41 8.24
CA ILE A 628 24.41 -20.67 8.91
C ILE A 628 24.41 -22.18 9.23
N GLN A 629 25.35 -22.92 8.64
CA GLN A 629 25.53 -24.36 8.85
C GLN A 629 26.04 -24.67 10.25
#